data_AF-A0AAD4E1K4-F1
#
_entry.id   AF-A0AAD4E1K4-F1
#
_cell.length_a   1.000
_cell.length_b   1.000
_cell.length_c   1.000
_cell.angle_alpha   90.00
_cell.angle_beta   90.00
_cell.angle_gamma   90.00
#
_symmetry.space_group_name_H-M   'P 1'
#
loop_
_entity.id
_entity.type
_entity.pdbx_description
1 polymer ?
#
loop_
_entity_poly.entity_id
_entity_poly.type
_entity_poly.pdbx_seq_one_letter_code
_entity_poly.pdbx_strand_id
1 'polypeptide(L)'
;MDPSEKTPMTGTSICFREFDVPRLSQAIGIHLLQWHEVNDPESQVLGDLGCWTVWETHPSSMIKSMDITDISWTRAPAWVERTFLSVHHSHASFWSLASLGFPETRSKSLEFSLTNRPSPQHQVSLPLDDHVLCFDFFYYVGAHHTWEWESDYSPAWRFIVDAHSRRAMSEPTPPYISVHIRHGDFSHQCKEVSEAQEELRTRKGIDATHLIMTSDERDPEWWSDVGALGHPVFIDAIIQSNGAGFVGTRDSTMSTLANRRVQSWNDGATQLVRWGRPGADDH
;
A
#
# COMPACT_ATOMS: atom_id res chain seq x y z
N MET A 1 -10.64 -23.46 34.64
CA MET A 1 -10.17 -22.27 33.92
C MET A 1 -11.20 -22.01 32.84
N ASP A 2 -11.87 -20.87 32.96
CA ASP A 2 -13.11 -20.50 32.28
C ASP A 2 -12.83 -20.06 30.81
N PRO A 3 -13.54 -20.60 29.79
CA PRO A 3 -13.31 -20.29 28.38
C PRO A 3 -14.16 -19.11 27.84
N SER A 4 -14.54 -18.14 28.67
CA SER A 4 -15.54 -17.11 28.32
C SER A 4 -15.03 -15.69 28.07
N GLU A 5 -13.73 -15.44 27.88
CA GLU A 5 -13.24 -14.10 27.53
C GLU A 5 -13.02 -13.95 26.02
N LYS A 6 -14.13 -13.86 25.27
CA LYS A 6 -14.12 -13.36 23.90
C LYS A 6 -14.10 -11.83 23.97
N THR A 7 -12.93 -11.23 23.74
CA THR A 7 -12.81 -9.79 23.55
C THR A 7 -13.66 -9.37 22.34
N PRO A 8 -14.63 -8.47 22.49
CA PRO A 8 -15.39 -7.99 21.35
C PRO A 8 -14.46 -7.12 20.49
N MET A 9 -14.25 -7.52 19.23
CA MET A 9 -13.72 -6.61 18.22
C MET A 9 -14.79 -5.56 17.92
N THR A 10 -14.84 -4.51 18.72
CA THR A 10 -15.45 -3.25 18.30
C THR A 10 -14.68 -2.77 17.07
N GLY A 11 -15.42 -2.54 15.98
CA GLY A 11 -14.92 -2.00 14.73
C GLY A 11 -14.32 -0.61 14.96
N THR A 12 -13.07 -0.60 15.41
CA THR A 12 -12.26 0.60 15.50
C THR A 12 -11.77 0.83 14.09
N SER A 13 -12.05 2.02 13.55
CA SER A 13 -11.35 2.52 12.38
C SER A 13 -9.86 2.18 12.54
N ILE A 14 -9.21 1.69 11.47
CA ILE A 14 -7.76 1.47 11.48
C ILE A 14 -7.13 2.86 11.62
N CYS A 15 -7.03 3.34 12.85
CA CYS A 15 -6.31 4.55 13.19
C CYS A 15 -4.85 4.23 12.93
N PHE A 16 -4.22 5.05 12.08
CA PHE A 16 -2.80 5.14 11.75
C PHE A 16 -1.88 5.28 12.99
N ARG A 17 -1.98 4.41 13.99
CA ARG A 17 -1.09 4.35 15.16
C ARG A 17 0.24 3.69 14.82
N GLU A 18 0.38 3.17 13.62
CA GLU A 18 1.55 2.43 13.16
C GLU A 18 2.67 3.34 12.61
N PHE A 19 2.36 4.60 12.31
CA PHE A 19 3.35 5.57 11.84
C PHE A 19 3.81 6.48 12.97
N ASP A 20 5.11 6.43 13.28
CA ASP A 20 5.78 7.38 14.17
C ASP A 20 5.94 8.73 13.46
N VAL A 21 4.85 9.50 13.39
CA VAL A 21 4.79 10.81 12.73
C VAL A 21 5.82 11.79 13.30
N PRO A 22 6.04 11.89 14.63
CA PRO A 22 7.09 12.75 15.17
C PRO A 22 8.49 12.40 14.65
N ARG A 23 8.85 11.10 14.63
CA ARG A 23 10.14 10.66 14.08
C ARG A 23 10.24 10.96 12.59
N LEU A 24 9.18 10.71 11.81
CA LEU A 24 9.18 11.00 10.38
C LEU A 24 9.36 12.51 10.13
N SER A 25 8.61 13.34 10.85
CA SER A 25 8.70 14.80 10.80
C SER A 25 10.12 15.29 11.08
N GLN A 26 10.76 14.75 12.14
CA GLN A 26 12.15 15.06 12.47
C GLN A 26 13.12 14.62 11.37
N ALA A 27 12.93 13.42 10.81
CA ALA A 27 13.81 12.86 9.79
C ALA A 27 13.77 13.64 8.47
N ILE A 28 12.60 14.12 8.06
CA ILE A 28 12.44 14.89 6.81
C ILE A 28 12.63 16.41 7.01
N GLY A 29 12.72 16.88 8.26
CA GLY A 29 12.85 18.30 8.58
C GLY A 29 11.59 19.12 8.24
N ILE A 30 10.43 18.47 8.16
CA ILE A 30 9.14 19.10 7.84
C ILE A 30 8.16 18.73 8.96
N HIS A 31 7.44 19.72 9.49
CA HIS A 31 6.40 19.45 10.48
C HIS A 31 5.22 18.74 9.81
N LEU A 32 5.01 17.48 10.17
CA LEU A 32 3.87 16.70 9.70
C LEU A 32 2.73 16.87 10.69
N LEU A 33 1.58 17.29 10.19
CA LEU A 33 0.34 17.40 10.94
C LEU A 33 -0.53 16.18 10.68
N GLN A 34 -1.11 15.65 11.74
CA GLN A 34 -2.17 14.64 11.69
C GLN A 34 -3.53 15.33 11.71
N TRP A 35 -4.54 14.69 11.12
CA TRP A 35 -5.86 15.32 11.00
C TRP A 35 -6.48 15.73 12.33
N HIS A 36 -6.28 14.92 13.38
CA HIS A 36 -6.77 15.23 14.73
C HIS A 36 -6.05 16.41 15.41
N GLU A 37 -4.91 16.86 14.87
CA GLU A 37 -4.19 18.04 15.39
C GLU A 37 -4.76 19.34 14.83
N VAL A 38 -5.50 19.27 13.70
CA VAL A 38 -6.14 20.42 13.05
C VAL A 38 -7.66 20.38 13.12
N ASN A 39 -8.25 19.24 13.48
CA ASN A 39 -9.67 19.08 13.72
C ASN A 39 -9.93 18.38 15.05
N ASP A 40 -10.91 18.88 15.81
CA ASP A 40 -11.35 18.27 17.06
C ASP A 40 -12.07 16.93 16.76
N PRO A 41 -11.50 15.78 17.16
CA PRO A 41 -12.10 14.47 16.88
C PRO A 41 -13.44 14.26 17.60
N GLU A 42 -13.72 15.02 18.66
CA GLU A 42 -14.98 14.97 19.41
C GLU A 42 -16.02 15.96 18.88
N SER A 43 -15.65 16.76 17.87
CA SER A 43 -16.55 17.71 17.22
C SER A 43 -17.76 16.99 16.66
N GLN A 44 -18.94 17.46 17.06
CA GLN A 44 -20.21 17.06 16.45
C GLN A 44 -20.52 17.87 15.18
N VAL A 45 -19.69 18.88 14.88
CA VAL A 45 -19.82 19.72 13.70
C VAL A 45 -18.98 19.11 12.59
N LEU A 46 -19.66 18.77 11.51
CA LEU A 46 -19.05 18.32 10.27
C LEU A 46 -18.42 19.53 9.56
N GLY A 47 -17.11 19.48 9.32
CA GLY A 47 -16.43 20.51 8.52
C GLY A 47 -16.62 20.27 7.03
N ASP A 48 -16.56 21.32 6.22
CA ASP A 48 -16.61 21.22 4.75
C ASP A 48 -15.23 21.47 4.13
N LEU A 49 -14.86 20.71 3.10
CA LEU A 49 -13.60 20.91 2.36
C LEU A 49 -13.79 20.71 0.85
N GLY A 50 -13.14 21.56 0.04
CA GLY A 50 -13.04 21.40 -1.41
C GLY A 50 -11.71 20.73 -1.79
N CYS A 51 -11.78 19.58 -2.47
CA CYS A 51 -10.61 18.78 -2.85
C CYS A 51 -10.58 18.46 -4.35
N TRP A 52 -9.40 18.10 -4.87
CA TRP A 52 -9.27 17.54 -6.21
C TRP A 52 -9.58 16.04 -6.21
N THR A 53 -10.27 15.54 -7.23
CA THR A 53 -10.37 14.09 -7.49
C THR A 53 -9.52 13.71 -8.70
N VAL A 54 -8.61 12.76 -8.51
CA VAL A 54 -7.67 12.34 -9.55
C VAL A 54 -8.32 11.33 -10.50
N TRP A 55 -9.14 10.40 -10.01
CA TRP A 55 -9.71 9.33 -10.83
C TRP A 55 -11.23 9.29 -10.89
N GLU A 56 -11.89 10.31 -10.34
CA GLU A 56 -13.35 10.35 -10.23
C GLU A 56 -13.96 9.07 -9.63
N THR A 57 -13.15 8.27 -8.91
CA THR A 57 -13.52 6.94 -8.43
C THR A 57 -14.87 7.08 -7.76
N HIS A 58 -15.85 6.36 -8.29
CA HIS A 58 -17.23 6.46 -7.82
C HIS A 58 -17.24 6.44 -6.27
N PRO A 59 -18.06 7.28 -5.62
CA PRO A 59 -18.09 7.45 -4.18
C PRO A 59 -18.67 6.24 -3.42
N SER A 60 -18.54 5.02 -3.95
CA SER A 60 -19.01 3.81 -3.30
C SER A 60 -17.82 2.96 -2.87
N SER A 61 -17.44 3.13 -1.60
CA SER A 61 -16.82 2.15 -0.69
C SER A 61 -15.40 2.40 -0.16
N MET A 62 -14.50 3.08 -0.88
CA MET A 62 -13.10 3.20 -0.39
C MET A 62 -12.77 4.50 0.36
N ILE A 63 -13.45 5.60 0.05
CA ILE A 63 -13.29 6.83 0.83
C ILE A 63 -14.31 6.73 1.96
N LYS A 64 -13.93 6.06 3.06
CA LYS A 64 -14.52 6.43 4.34
C LYS A 64 -14.17 7.91 4.50
N SER A 65 -15.18 8.77 4.38
CA SER A 65 -15.05 10.18 4.74
C SER A 65 -14.31 10.23 6.06
N MET A 66 -13.31 11.09 6.17
CA MET A 66 -12.75 11.43 7.47
C MET A 66 -13.96 11.74 8.35
N ASP A 67 -14.12 11.04 9.49
CA ASP A 67 -15.43 10.87 10.14
C ASP A 67 -16.14 12.21 10.51
N ILE A 68 -15.42 13.33 10.44
CA ILE A 68 -15.87 14.70 10.74
C ILE A 68 -15.66 15.70 9.58
N THR A 69 -15.48 15.25 8.33
CA THR A 69 -15.27 16.16 7.18
C THR A 69 -16.07 15.73 5.96
N ASP A 70 -16.93 16.64 5.49
CA ASP A 70 -17.69 16.53 4.25
C ASP A 70 -16.89 17.12 3.09
N ILE A 71 -16.59 16.29 2.09
CA ILE A 71 -15.68 16.68 1.02
C ILE A 71 -16.45 16.85 -0.28
N SER A 72 -16.34 18.03 -0.89
CA SER A 72 -16.74 18.28 -2.27
C SER A 72 -15.55 18.11 -3.21
N TRP A 73 -15.79 17.55 -4.40
CA TRP A 73 -14.72 17.13 -5.30
C TRP A 73 -14.75 17.90 -6.62
N THR A 74 -13.63 18.52 -6.96
CA THR A 74 -13.37 19.12 -8.28
C THR A 74 -12.53 18.15 -9.10
N ARG A 75 -12.95 17.82 -10.33
CA ARG A 75 -12.14 16.93 -11.19
C ARG A 75 -10.78 17.56 -11.50
N ALA A 76 -9.70 16.82 -11.21
CA ALA A 76 -8.36 17.19 -11.65
C ALA A 76 -8.28 17.19 -13.19
N PRO A 77 -7.51 18.09 -13.80
CA PRO A 77 -7.37 18.12 -15.25
C PRO A 77 -6.79 16.83 -15.83
N ALA A 78 -7.21 16.45 -17.03
CA ALA A 78 -6.78 15.20 -17.68
C ALA A 78 -5.26 15.11 -17.93
N TRP A 79 -4.53 16.24 -18.02
CA TRP A 79 -3.06 16.24 -18.17
C TRP A 79 -2.32 15.76 -16.92
N VAL A 80 -3.02 15.63 -15.80
CA VAL A 80 -2.48 15.06 -14.56
C VAL A 80 -2.41 13.53 -14.66
N GLU A 81 -3.34 12.93 -15.41
CA GLU A 81 -3.39 11.50 -15.67
C GLU A 81 -2.25 11.10 -16.61
N ARG A 82 -1.57 10.01 -16.26
CA ARG A 82 -0.58 9.34 -17.11
C ARG A 82 -1.23 8.12 -17.75
N THR A 83 -2.11 8.36 -18.70
CA THR A 83 -2.76 7.28 -19.45
C THR A 83 -1.81 6.81 -20.54
N PHE A 84 -1.24 5.62 -20.40
CA PHE A 84 -0.51 4.99 -21.49
C PHE A 84 -1.51 4.42 -22.50
N LEU A 85 -1.27 4.63 -23.80
CA LEU A 85 -2.20 4.46 -24.93
C LEU A 85 -2.85 3.07 -25.10
N SER A 86 -2.62 2.09 -24.23
CA SER A 86 -3.06 0.71 -24.45
C SER A 86 -3.69 0.01 -23.24
N VAL A 87 -3.64 0.56 -22.01
CA VAL A 87 -4.27 -0.09 -20.86
C VAL A 87 -4.81 0.96 -19.89
N HIS A 88 -6.04 0.77 -19.42
CA HIS A 88 -6.77 1.61 -18.47
C HIS A 88 -6.15 1.66 -17.05
N HIS A 89 -4.82 1.74 -16.93
CA HIS A 89 -4.15 1.93 -15.65
C HIS A 89 -4.10 3.42 -15.34
N SER A 90 -5.12 3.92 -14.65
CA SER A 90 -5.17 5.30 -14.16
C SER A 90 -4.01 5.55 -13.18
N HIS A 91 -2.93 6.15 -13.67
CA HIS A 91 -1.85 6.69 -12.86
C HIS A 91 -1.88 8.20 -12.94
N ALA A 92 -1.28 8.88 -11.97
CA ALA A 92 -1.09 10.33 -12.03
C ALA A 92 0.36 10.71 -11.81
N SER A 93 0.75 11.85 -12.38
CA SER A 93 2.10 12.38 -12.18
C SER A 93 2.17 13.19 -10.89
N PHE A 94 3.12 12.89 -10.02
CA PHE A 94 3.37 13.66 -8.80
C PHE A 94 3.57 15.15 -9.10
N TRP A 95 4.47 15.47 -10.05
CA TRP A 95 4.75 16.86 -10.42
C TRP A 95 3.57 17.58 -11.07
N SER A 96 2.72 16.85 -11.80
CA SER A 96 1.50 17.43 -12.35
C SER A 96 0.52 17.77 -11.23
N LEU A 97 0.29 16.86 -10.29
CA LEU A 97 -0.55 17.12 -9.11
C LEU A 97 0.00 18.28 -8.28
N ALA A 98 1.29 18.28 -7.98
CA ALA A 98 1.94 19.34 -7.20
C ALA A 98 1.76 20.73 -7.84
N SER A 99 1.76 20.81 -9.18
CA SER A 99 1.55 22.07 -9.88
C SER A 99 0.17 22.69 -9.62
N LEU A 100 -0.84 21.89 -9.27
CA LEU A 100 -2.18 22.40 -8.89
C LEU A 100 -2.18 23.15 -7.55
N GLY A 101 -1.13 23.04 -6.75
CA GLY A 101 -0.93 23.85 -5.55
C GLY A 101 -0.41 25.27 -5.83
N PHE A 102 -0.04 25.59 -7.07
CA PHE A 102 0.52 26.90 -7.43
C PHE A 102 -0.55 27.79 -8.09
N PRO A 103 -0.62 29.10 -7.74
CA PRO A 103 -1.71 29.97 -8.17
C PRO A 103 -1.95 30.00 -9.69
N GLU A 104 -0.89 30.09 -10.49
CA GLU A 104 -1.01 30.19 -11.95
C GLU A 104 -1.68 28.96 -12.57
N THR A 105 -1.17 27.77 -12.25
CA THR A 105 -1.71 26.51 -12.79
C THR A 105 -3.08 26.22 -12.22
N ARG A 106 -3.31 26.51 -10.93
CA ARG A 106 -4.60 26.32 -10.27
C ARG A 106 -5.70 27.14 -10.92
N SER A 107 -5.48 28.45 -11.11
CA SER A 107 -6.47 29.34 -11.74
C SER A 107 -6.79 28.89 -13.17
N LYS A 108 -5.76 28.58 -13.97
CA LYS A 108 -5.94 28.05 -15.34
C LYS A 108 -6.74 26.75 -15.35
N SER A 109 -6.49 25.85 -14.39
CA SER A 109 -7.17 24.56 -14.32
C SER A 109 -8.65 24.70 -13.96
N LEU A 110 -8.96 25.63 -13.05
CA LEU A 110 -10.34 25.91 -12.63
C LEU A 110 -11.21 26.51 -13.74
N GLU A 111 -10.63 27.22 -14.71
CA GLU A 111 -11.37 27.71 -15.89
C GLU A 111 -11.93 26.57 -16.74
N PHE A 112 -11.27 25.40 -16.74
CA PHE A 112 -11.64 24.23 -17.55
C PHE A 112 -12.28 23.09 -16.74
N SER A 113 -12.30 23.19 -15.41
CA SER A 113 -12.93 22.20 -14.54
C SER A 113 -14.46 22.32 -14.59
N LEU A 114 -15.08 21.48 -15.42
CA LEU A 114 -16.53 21.46 -15.65
C LEU A 114 -17.32 20.68 -14.59
N THR A 115 -16.64 19.87 -13.77
CA THR A 115 -17.30 18.91 -12.88
C THR A 115 -16.91 19.15 -11.43
N ASN A 116 -17.80 19.80 -10.69
CA ASN A 116 -17.80 19.81 -9.23
C ASN A 116 -18.86 18.82 -8.74
N ARG A 117 -18.44 17.87 -7.92
CA ARG A 117 -19.36 16.97 -7.20
C ARG A 117 -19.61 17.59 -5.84
N PRO A 118 -20.88 17.88 -5.48
CA PRO A 118 -21.21 18.38 -4.17
C PRO A 118 -20.87 17.34 -3.10
N SER A 119 -20.62 17.83 -1.90
CA SER A 119 -20.34 17.00 -0.73
C SER A 119 -21.56 16.13 -0.36
N PRO A 120 -21.36 14.87 0.09
CA PRO A 120 -22.47 13.97 0.37
C PRO A 120 -23.47 14.44 1.43
N GLN A 121 -23.04 15.12 2.50
CA GLN A 121 -23.91 15.43 3.64
C GLN A 121 -24.57 16.80 3.52
N HIS A 122 -23.77 17.85 3.35
CA HIS A 122 -24.22 19.24 3.22
C HIS A 122 -24.64 19.62 1.80
N GLN A 123 -24.33 18.79 0.79
CA GLN A 123 -24.66 19.04 -0.62
C GLN A 123 -24.06 20.35 -1.15
N VAL A 124 -22.89 20.75 -0.63
CA VAL A 124 -22.20 21.97 -1.05
C VAL A 124 -21.10 21.65 -2.05
N SER A 125 -20.90 22.53 -3.03
CA SER A 125 -19.71 22.52 -3.89
C SER A 125 -18.83 23.67 -3.48
N LEU A 126 -17.73 23.37 -2.77
CA LEU A 126 -16.81 24.39 -2.31
C LEU A 126 -15.72 24.66 -3.34
N PRO A 127 -15.20 25.88 -3.40
CA PRO A 127 -13.90 26.09 -4.02
C PRO A 127 -12.85 25.25 -3.29
N LEU A 128 -11.78 24.91 -4.00
CA LEU A 128 -10.60 24.31 -3.40
C LEU A 128 -10.06 25.23 -2.29
N ASP A 129 -9.43 24.63 -1.28
CA ASP A 129 -8.83 25.39 -0.18
C ASP A 129 -7.51 26.07 -0.60
N ASP A 130 -7.24 27.27 -0.07
CA ASP A 130 -6.01 28.04 -0.36
C ASP A 130 -4.82 27.68 0.53
N HIS A 131 -5.08 27.00 1.64
CA HIS A 131 -4.09 26.58 2.62
C HIS A 131 -3.81 25.08 2.55
N VAL A 132 -4.75 24.28 2.03
CA VAL A 132 -4.65 22.82 1.95
C VAL A 132 -4.80 22.34 0.50
N LEU A 133 -3.76 21.68 0.00
CA LEU A 133 -3.83 20.94 -1.25
C LEU A 133 -4.31 19.50 -0.98
N CYS A 134 -5.55 19.21 -1.37
CA CYS A 134 -6.23 17.96 -1.05
C CYS A 134 -6.54 17.13 -2.31
N PHE A 135 -6.34 15.81 -2.22
CA PHE A 135 -6.65 14.83 -3.27
C PHE A 135 -7.30 13.57 -2.68
N ASP A 136 -8.03 12.81 -3.52
CA ASP A 136 -8.74 11.59 -3.12
C ASP A 136 -7.85 10.37 -2.95
N PHE A 137 -6.92 10.12 -3.88
CA PHE A 137 -6.18 8.87 -3.90
C PHE A 137 -4.79 9.01 -4.53
N PHE A 138 -3.76 8.58 -3.79
CA PHE A 138 -2.36 8.74 -4.17
C PHE A 138 -1.63 7.45 -4.54
N TYR A 139 -2.26 6.29 -4.43
CA TYR A 139 -1.55 5.00 -4.54
C TYR A 139 -0.89 4.77 -5.91
N TYR A 140 -1.53 5.16 -7.03
CA TYR A 140 -0.93 5.08 -8.38
C TYR A 140 -0.31 6.41 -8.83
N VAL A 141 0.21 7.21 -7.89
CA VAL A 141 0.97 8.42 -8.21
C VAL A 141 2.45 8.08 -8.34
N GLY A 142 3.06 8.52 -9.45
CA GLY A 142 4.49 8.34 -9.72
C GLY A 142 5.17 9.65 -10.09
N ALA A 143 6.43 9.81 -9.74
CA ALA A 143 7.27 10.94 -10.14
C ALA A 143 7.65 10.89 -11.62
N HIS A 144 8.03 9.70 -12.14
CA HIS A 144 8.59 9.58 -13.49
C HIS A 144 7.82 8.62 -14.41
N HIS A 145 7.53 7.40 -13.95
CA HIS A 145 6.82 6.38 -14.72
C HIS A 145 5.70 5.76 -13.89
N THR A 146 4.78 5.05 -14.54
CA THR A 146 3.79 4.23 -13.84
C THR A 146 4.48 3.06 -13.15
N TRP A 147 3.92 2.58 -12.04
CA TRP A 147 4.50 1.48 -11.26
C TRP A 147 5.97 1.72 -10.84
N GLU A 148 6.37 2.97 -10.58
CA GLU A 148 7.79 3.29 -10.37
C GLU A 148 8.39 2.55 -9.18
N TRP A 149 7.61 2.24 -8.13
CA TRP A 149 8.04 1.42 -6.99
C TRP A 149 8.52 0.02 -7.38
N GLU A 150 8.24 -0.47 -8.59
CA GLU A 150 8.80 -1.74 -9.07
C GLU A 150 10.22 -1.58 -9.59
N SER A 151 10.70 -0.36 -9.82
CA SER A 151 12.01 -0.06 -10.39
C SER A 151 13.03 0.30 -9.30
N ASP A 152 14.29 -0.06 -9.51
CA ASP A 152 15.40 0.18 -8.59
C ASP A 152 15.70 1.67 -8.34
N TYR A 153 15.40 2.53 -9.32
CA TYR A 153 15.56 3.98 -9.21
C TYR A 153 14.43 4.67 -8.42
N SER A 154 13.37 3.95 -8.00
CA SER A 154 12.27 4.61 -7.29
C SER A 154 12.75 5.23 -5.99
N PRO A 155 12.35 6.49 -5.71
CA PRO A 155 12.77 7.18 -4.50
C PRO A 155 12.31 6.44 -3.23
N ALA A 156 11.21 5.68 -3.30
CA ALA A 156 10.72 4.87 -2.19
C ALA A 156 11.77 3.88 -1.67
N TRP A 157 12.63 3.36 -2.55
CA TRP A 157 13.67 2.39 -2.18
C TRP A 157 14.81 3.00 -1.36
N ARG A 158 15.05 4.30 -1.46
CA ARG A 158 16.15 4.96 -0.73
C ARG A 158 15.91 5.05 0.77
N PHE A 159 14.65 4.94 1.20
CA PHE A 159 14.24 5.15 2.60
C PHE A 159 13.89 3.86 3.33
N ILE A 160 13.97 2.70 2.67
CA ILE A 160 13.71 1.42 3.32
C ILE A 160 14.98 0.98 4.05
N VAL A 161 15.06 1.33 5.33
CA VAL A 161 16.23 1.05 6.16
C VAL A 161 16.16 -0.35 6.75
N ASP A 162 17.16 -1.16 6.41
CA ASP A 162 17.50 -2.49 6.94
C ASP A 162 17.58 -2.60 8.49
N ALA A 163 17.70 -1.47 9.19
CA ALA A 163 17.92 -1.42 10.64
C ALA A 163 16.76 -1.93 11.52
N HIS A 164 15.51 -1.91 11.06
CA HIS A 164 14.37 -2.42 11.86
C HIS A 164 14.24 -3.95 11.78
N SER A 165 14.50 -4.53 10.61
CA SER A 165 14.50 -5.99 10.40
C SER A 165 15.44 -6.72 11.34
N ARG A 166 16.69 -6.25 11.46
CA ARG A 166 17.71 -6.89 12.31
C ARG A 166 17.46 -6.73 13.80
N ARG A 167 16.71 -5.70 14.23
CA ARG A 167 16.36 -5.49 15.65
C ARG A 167 15.18 -6.33 16.10
N ALA A 168 14.23 -6.62 15.21
CA ALA A 168 13.07 -7.45 15.53
C ALA A 168 13.46 -8.92 15.78
N MET A 169 14.55 -9.38 15.18
CA MET A 169 15.04 -10.75 15.30
C MET A 169 16.25 -10.78 16.23
N SER A 170 16.02 -11.00 17.53
CA SER A 170 17.04 -10.98 18.58
C SER A 170 18.01 -12.17 18.56
N GLU A 171 17.82 -13.15 17.67
CA GLU A 171 18.65 -14.33 17.48
C GLU A 171 18.92 -14.59 15.99
N PRO A 172 20.00 -15.33 15.63
CA PRO A 172 20.25 -15.75 14.25
C PRO A 172 19.05 -16.55 13.73
N THR A 173 18.27 -15.95 12.85
CA THR A 173 17.11 -16.61 12.25
C THR A 173 17.62 -17.62 11.22
N PRO A 174 17.18 -18.90 11.26
CA PRO A 174 17.55 -19.87 10.24
C PRO A 174 17.07 -19.38 8.87
N PRO A 175 17.74 -19.75 7.76
CA PRO A 175 17.27 -19.38 6.43
C PRO A 175 15.87 -19.96 6.18
N TYR A 176 14.95 -19.10 5.76
CA TYR A 176 13.59 -19.47 5.39
C TYR A 176 13.20 -18.87 4.05
N ILE A 177 12.22 -19.47 3.40
CA ILE A 177 11.53 -18.85 2.27
C ILE A 177 10.23 -18.25 2.81
N SER A 178 10.02 -16.98 2.52
CA SER A 178 8.77 -16.31 2.83
C SER A 178 7.81 -16.44 1.66
N VAL A 179 6.55 -16.72 1.96
CA VAL A 179 5.50 -16.88 0.97
C VAL A 179 4.41 -15.86 1.28
N HIS A 180 4.10 -14.99 0.31
CA HIS A 180 2.98 -14.05 0.43
C HIS A 180 1.90 -14.37 -0.58
N ILE A 181 0.69 -14.48 -0.07
CA ILE A 181 -0.44 -15.01 -0.81
C ILE A 181 -1.61 -14.07 -0.58
N ARG A 182 -2.27 -13.65 -1.66
CA ARG A 182 -3.51 -12.87 -1.52
C ARG A 182 -4.70 -13.82 -1.58
N HIS A 183 -5.73 -13.53 -0.80
CA HIS A 183 -6.99 -14.23 -0.80
C HIS A 183 -7.57 -14.28 -2.22
N GLY A 184 -7.87 -15.49 -2.70
CA GLY A 184 -8.35 -15.74 -4.05
C GLY A 184 -7.29 -16.16 -5.08
N ASP A 185 -6.01 -16.20 -4.71
CA ASP A 185 -4.91 -16.49 -5.65
C ASP A 185 -4.71 -17.98 -6.04
N PHE A 186 -5.58 -18.94 -5.65
CA PHE A 186 -5.16 -20.36 -5.61
C PHE A 186 -5.69 -21.38 -6.64
N SER A 187 -4.71 -22.13 -7.18
CA SER A 187 -4.63 -23.61 -7.12
C SER A 187 -3.23 -24.29 -7.33
N HIS A 188 -2.10 -23.58 -7.57
CA HIS A 188 -0.85 -24.22 -8.10
C HIS A 188 0.53 -23.91 -7.48
N GLN A 189 0.66 -23.28 -6.31
CA GLN A 189 1.93 -22.66 -5.85
C GLN A 189 3.05 -23.59 -5.30
N CYS A 190 2.85 -24.92 -5.23
CA CYS A 190 3.86 -25.82 -4.64
C CYS A 190 5.14 -25.98 -5.50
N LYS A 191 5.03 -25.74 -6.81
CA LYS A 191 6.16 -25.91 -7.74
C LYS A 191 7.20 -24.82 -7.54
N GLU A 192 6.74 -23.61 -7.27
CA GLU A 192 7.53 -22.38 -7.23
C GLU A 192 8.36 -22.26 -5.95
N VAL A 193 7.84 -22.76 -4.83
CA VAL A 193 8.64 -22.89 -3.60
C VAL A 193 9.81 -23.85 -3.81
N SER A 194 9.58 -24.97 -4.51
CA SER A 194 10.63 -25.95 -4.79
C SER A 194 11.71 -25.37 -5.72
N GLU A 195 11.32 -24.57 -6.70
CA GLU A 195 12.24 -23.84 -7.59
C GLU A 195 13.09 -22.84 -6.80
N ALA A 196 12.49 -22.05 -5.90
CA ALA A 196 13.23 -21.13 -5.04
C ALA A 196 14.19 -21.85 -4.08
N GLN A 197 13.79 -23.00 -3.53
CA GLN A 197 14.66 -23.84 -2.70
C GLN A 197 15.87 -24.35 -3.49
N GLU A 198 15.66 -24.83 -4.72
CA GLU A 198 16.73 -25.35 -5.56
C GLU A 198 17.69 -24.24 -6.01
N GLU A 199 17.17 -23.05 -6.33
CA GLU A 199 18.01 -21.89 -6.63
C GLU A 199 18.90 -21.52 -5.44
N LEU A 200 18.35 -21.48 -4.21
CA LEU A 200 19.13 -21.22 -3.00
C LEU A 200 20.19 -22.28 -2.74
N ARG A 201 19.84 -23.56 -2.96
CA ARG A 201 20.76 -24.68 -2.79
C ARG A 201 21.91 -24.61 -3.78
N THR A 202 21.61 -24.38 -5.05
CA THR A 202 22.60 -24.39 -6.14
C THR A 202 23.48 -23.14 -6.17
N ARG A 203 22.91 -21.94 -6.01
CA ARG A 203 23.65 -20.68 -6.06
C ARG A 203 24.39 -20.37 -4.76
N LYS A 204 23.85 -20.77 -3.61
CA LYS A 204 24.34 -20.31 -2.29
C LYS A 204 24.70 -21.44 -1.32
N GLY A 205 24.39 -22.69 -1.64
CA GLY A 205 24.55 -23.79 -0.69
C GLY A 205 23.62 -23.68 0.53
N ILE A 206 22.52 -22.94 0.41
CA ILE A 206 21.55 -22.73 1.49
C ILE A 206 20.42 -23.75 1.32
N ASP A 207 20.21 -24.59 2.33
CA ASP A 207 19.07 -25.52 2.38
C ASP A 207 17.96 -24.91 3.25
N ALA A 208 17.09 -24.12 2.62
CA ALA A 208 15.99 -23.44 3.31
C ALA A 208 14.81 -24.40 3.53
N THR A 209 14.79 -25.04 4.70
CA THR A 209 13.75 -26.00 5.10
C THR A 209 12.54 -25.36 5.78
N HIS A 210 12.68 -24.10 6.22
CA HIS A 210 11.62 -23.37 6.90
C HIS A 210 10.86 -22.50 5.90
N LEU A 211 9.52 -22.53 5.99
CA LEU A 211 8.63 -21.67 5.22
C LEU A 211 7.83 -20.79 6.18
N ILE A 212 7.71 -19.50 5.88
CA ILE A 212 6.80 -18.60 6.61
C ILE A 212 5.79 -18.05 5.62
N MET A 213 4.52 -18.38 5.83
CA MET A 213 3.42 -17.98 4.97
C MET A 213 2.65 -16.80 5.58
N THR A 214 2.30 -15.84 4.74
CA THR A 214 1.53 -14.65 5.10
C THR A 214 0.41 -14.46 4.08
N SER A 215 -0.80 -14.18 4.55
CA SER A 215 -1.98 -14.06 3.68
C SER A 215 -3.07 -13.19 4.31
N ASP A 216 -3.86 -12.52 3.48
CA ASP A 216 -5.10 -11.85 3.91
C ASP A 216 -6.32 -12.80 3.93
N GLU A 217 -6.11 -14.11 3.75
CA GLU A 217 -7.10 -15.17 3.96
C GLU A 217 -7.65 -15.15 5.39
N ARG A 218 -8.96 -15.32 5.52
CA ARG A 218 -9.68 -15.32 6.80
C ARG A 218 -10.28 -16.67 7.16
N ASP A 219 -10.33 -17.61 6.22
CA ASP A 219 -10.86 -18.94 6.45
C ASP A 219 -9.98 -19.73 7.44
N PRO A 220 -10.48 -20.02 8.65
CA PRO A 220 -9.72 -20.78 9.64
C PRO A 220 -9.43 -22.22 9.20
N GLU A 221 -10.26 -22.81 8.33
CA GLU A 221 -10.03 -24.15 7.79
C GLU A 221 -8.81 -24.14 6.87
N TRP A 222 -8.67 -23.10 6.03
CA TRP A 222 -7.48 -22.89 5.22
C TRP A 222 -6.20 -22.75 6.07
N TRP A 223 -6.27 -21.96 7.15
CA TRP A 223 -5.16 -21.82 8.11
C TRP A 223 -4.94 -23.06 8.99
N SER A 224 -5.89 -23.98 9.08
CA SER A 224 -5.70 -25.22 9.85
C SER A 224 -4.67 -26.14 9.21
N ASP A 225 -4.54 -26.06 7.89
CA ASP A 225 -3.52 -26.76 7.12
C ASP A 225 -2.16 -26.02 7.14
N VAL A 226 -2.17 -24.72 7.43
CA VAL A 226 -0.99 -23.84 7.47
C VAL A 226 -0.84 -23.26 8.88
N GLY A 227 -0.22 -24.02 9.80
CA GLY A 227 -0.03 -23.70 11.23
C GLY A 227 -0.29 -22.23 11.63
N ALA A 228 -1.46 -21.98 12.22
CA ALA A 228 -2.07 -20.66 12.32
C ALA A 228 -1.31 -19.62 13.16
N LEU A 229 -0.87 -18.51 12.56
CA LEU A 229 -0.72 -17.19 13.19
C LEU A 229 -0.81 -16.07 12.12
N GLY A 230 -1.76 -15.14 12.27
CA GLY A 230 -1.77 -13.90 11.50
C GLY A 230 -1.03 -12.80 12.25
N HIS A 231 -0.14 -12.06 11.58
CA HIS A 231 0.54 -10.90 12.17
C HIS A 231 0.02 -9.58 11.57
N PRO A 232 0.26 -8.43 12.22
CA PRO A 232 0.05 -7.13 11.58
C PRO A 232 0.86 -7.00 10.29
N VAL A 233 0.31 -6.31 9.27
CA VAL A 233 0.91 -6.13 7.93
C VAL A 233 2.36 -5.67 7.97
N PHE A 234 2.76 -4.85 8.95
CA PHE A 234 4.15 -4.41 9.11
C PHE A 234 5.09 -5.55 9.50
N ILE A 235 4.64 -6.47 10.36
CA ILE A 235 5.41 -7.64 10.74
C ILE A 235 5.51 -8.59 9.54
N ASP A 236 4.40 -8.80 8.81
CA ASP A 236 4.41 -9.58 7.57
C ASP A 236 5.38 -8.98 6.55
N ALA A 237 5.36 -7.66 6.35
CA ALA A 237 6.30 -6.99 5.46
C ALA A 237 7.75 -7.23 5.86
N ILE A 238 8.07 -7.20 7.17
CA ILE A 238 9.43 -7.50 7.67
C ILE A 238 9.77 -8.96 7.38
N ILE A 239 8.92 -9.92 7.76
CA ILE A 239 9.13 -11.35 7.54
C ILE A 239 9.35 -11.63 6.05
N GLN A 240 8.45 -11.15 5.19
CA GLN A 240 8.52 -11.34 3.75
C GLN A 240 9.80 -10.76 3.13
N SER A 241 10.34 -9.69 3.71
CA SER A 241 11.54 -9.02 3.18
C SER A 241 12.86 -9.64 3.66
N ASN A 242 12.84 -10.46 4.71
CA ASN A 242 14.04 -11.03 5.35
C ASN A 242 14.26 -12.50 5.02
N GLY A 243 13.38 -13.13 4.25
CA GLY A 243 13.60 -14.48 3.77
C GLY A 243 14.90 -14.60 2.97
N ALA A 244 15.55 -15.76 3.06
CA ALA A 244 16.60 -16.15 2.14
C ALA A 244 16.05 -16.27 0.71
N GLY A 245 14.76 -16.61 0.57
CA GLY A 245 14.01 -16.51 -0.67
C GLY A 245 12.58 -15.99 -0.45
N PHE A 246 11.90 -15.67 -1.54
CA PHE A 246 10.53 -15.15 -1.54
C PHE A 246 9.69 -15.73 -2.67
N VAL A 247 8.44 -16.10 -2.39
CA VAL A 247 7.45 -16.43 -3.40
C VAL A 247 6.20 -15.61 -3.13
N GLY A 248 5.65 -14.95 -4.15
CA GLY A 248 4.37 -14.28 -3.99
C GLY A 248 3.68 -13.90 -5.28
N THR A 249 2.57 -13.20 -5.18
CA THR A 249 1.72 -12.89 -6.33
C THR A 249 2.11 -11.62 -7.08
N ARG A 250 2.24 -11.67 -8.42
CA ARG A 250 2.71 -10.56 -9.28
C ARG A 250 1.91 -9.26 -9.14
N ASP A 251 0.60 -9.33 -8.95
CA ASP A 251 -0.28 -8.16 -8.90
C ASP A 251 -0.50 -7.62 -7.47
N SER A 252 0.25 -8.16 -6.50
CA SER A 252 0.25 -7.65 -5.13
C SER A 252 1.45 -6.74 -4.91
N THR A 253 1.21 -5.47 -4.60
CA THR A 253 2.27 -4.53 -4.25
C THR A 253 3.07 -5.00 -3.04
N MET A 254 2.46 -5.70 -2.08
CA MET A 254 3.18 -6.33 -0.97
C MET A 254 4.19 -7.36 -1.47
N SER A 255 3.78 -8.24 -2.39
CA SER A 255 4.68 -9.23 -2.98
C SER A 255 5.80 -8.58 -3.79
N THR A 256 5.49 -7.57 -4.59
CA THR A 256 6.50 -6.87 -5.39
C THR A 256 7.54 -6.20 -4.49
N LEU A 257 7.08 -5.60 -3.38
CA LEU A 257 7.99 -4.99 -2.42
C LEU A 257 8.89 -6.02 -1.72
N ALA A 258 8.31 -7.12 -1.24
CA ALA A 258 9.04 -8.21 -0.60
C ALA A 258 10.06 -8.86 -1.55
N ASN A 259 9.64 -9.18 -2.78
CA ASN A 259 10.50 -9.71 -3.83
C ASN A 259 11.74 -8.83 -4.03
N ARG A 260 11.55 -7.51 -4.21
CA ARG A 260 12.66 -6.58 -4.42
C ARG A 260 13.59 -6.50 -3.22
N ARG A 261 13.06 -6.54 -1.99
CA ARG A 261 13.88 -6.52 -0.78
C ARG A 261 14.68 -7.80 -0.62
N VAL A 262 14.09 -8.97 -0.85
CA VAL A 262 14.84 -10.24 -0.79
C VAL A 262 15.93 -10.28 -1.87
N GLN A 263 15.65 -9.84 -3.10
CA GLN A 263 16.67 -9.73 -4.15
C GLN A 263 17.79 -8.75 -3.77
N SER A 264 17.46 -7.57 -3.26
CA SER A 264 18.44 -6.50 -3.01
C SER A 264 19.23 -6.70 -1.71
N TRP A 265 18.55 -7.09 -0.63
CA TRP A 265 19.14 -7.18 0.70
C TRP A 265 19.83 -8.52 0.95
N ASN A 266 19.28 -9.61 0.39
CA ASN A 266 19.75 -10.97 0.66
C ASN A 266 20.35 -11.64 -0.59
N ASP A 267 20.29 -11.01 -1.77
CA ASP A 267 20.55 -11.67 -3.06
C ASP A 267 19.75 -13.00 -3.16
N GLY A 268 18.54 -13.00 -2.60
CA GLY A 268 17.73 -14.19 -2.43
C GLY A 268 17.04 -14.63 -3.71
N ALA A 269 16.70 -15.93 -3.78
CA ALA A 269 15.88 -16.48 -4.85
C ALA A 269 14.45 -15.95 -4.73
N THR A 270 13.86 -15.49 -5.82
CA THR A 270 12.51 -14.91 -5.77
C THR A 270 11.65 -15.26 -6.96
N GLN A 271 10.38 -15.56 -6.72
CA GLN A 271 9.41 -15.86 -7.77
C GLN A 271 8.11 -15.06 -7.56
N LEU A 272 7.63 -14.42 -8.64
CA LEU A 272 6.30 -13.80 -8.67
C LEU A 272 5.37 -14.58 -9.58
N VAL A 273 4.35 -15.20 -8.99
CA VAL A 273 3.35 -16.01 -9.71
C VAL A 273 2.24 -15.14 -10.29
N ARG A 274 1.82 -15.45 -11.51
CA ARG A 274 0.63 -14.87 -12.15
C ARG A 274 -0.54 -15.80 -11.92
N TRP A 275 -1.65 -15.24 -11.48
CA TRP A 275 -2.88 -15.99 -11.27
C TRP A 275 -3.99 -15.49 -12.22
N GLY A 276 -5.09 -16.24 -12.29
CA GLY A 276 -6.31 -15.83 -12.98
C GLY A 276 -6.58 -16.48 -14.34
N ARG A 277 -5.67 -17.33 -14.87
CA ARG A 277 -5.94 -18.20 -16.03
C ARG A 277 -5.02 -19.43 -16.06
N PRO A 278 -5.47 -20.59 -16.57
CA PRO A 278 -4.60 -21.75 -16.81
C PRO A 278 -3.40 -21.36 -17.69
N GLY A 279 -2.21 -21.83 -17.32
CA GLY A 279 -0.95 -21.52 -18.03
C GLY A 279 -0.45 -20.09 -17.87
N ALA A 280 -0.95 -19.33 -16.88
CA ALA A 280 -0.50 -17.95 -16.64
C ALA A 280 1.02 -17.82 -16.37
N ASP A 281 1.61 -18.90 -15.84
CA ASP A 281 3.02 -19.04 -15.49
C ASP A 281 3.74 -20.10 -16.34
N ASP A 282 3.18 -20.57 -17.46
CA ASP A 282 3.90 -21.48 -18.36
C ASP A 282 5.09 -20.72 -18.97
N HIS A 283 6.30 -21.13 -18.59
CA HIS A 283 7.59 -20.59 -19.03
C HIS A 283 8.37 -21.60 -19.89
#